data_AF-X1IEF1-F1
#
_entry.id   AF-X1IEF1-F1
#
_cell.length_a   1.000
_cell.length_b   1.000
_cell.length_c   1.000
_cell.angle_alpha   90.00
_cell.angle_beta   90.00
_cell.angle_gamma   90.00
#
_symmetry.space_group_name_H-M   'P 1'
#
loop_
_entity.id
_entity.type
_entity.pdbx_description
1 polymer ?
#
loop_
_entity_poly.entity_id
_entity_poly.type
_entity_poly.pdbx_seq_one_letter_code
_entity_poly.pdbx_strand_id
1 'polypeptide(L)' 'MSSHRPYRPALGRDEALEGISKNKGILYDSEVVDVCLKLFREKGFKFG' A
#
# COMPACT_ATOMS: atom_id res chain seq x y z
N MET A 1 12.27 17.35 -10.73
CA MET A 1 13.14 17.97 -9.70
C MET A 1 13.13 17.05 -8.49
N SER A 2 14.15 16.20 -8.34
CA SER A 2 15.24 16.38 -7.37
C SER A 2 14.74 16.44 -5.91
N SER A 3 14.76 15.30 -5.22
CA SER A 3 14.98 15.19 -3.76
C SER A 3 14.95 13.71 -3.33
N HIS A 4 16.12 13.08 -3.33
CA HIS A 4 16.37 11.90 -2.49
C HIS A 4 16.12 12.32 -1.04
N ARG A 5 15.03 11.86 -0.40
CA ARG A 5 14.73 12.13 1.02
C ARG A 5 15.41 11.04 1.87
N PRO A 6 16.58 11.28 2.48
CA PRO A 6 17.47 10.23 2.98
C PRO A 6 16.99 9.49 4.25
N TYR A 7 15.77 9.73 4.72
CA TYR A 7 15.25 9.23 6.01
C TYR A 7 13.82 8.71 5.95
N ARG A 8 13.19 8.73 4.78
CA ARG A 8 11.92 8.06 4.53
C ARG A 8 12.14 7.08 3.40
N PRO A 9 12.85 5.96 3.65
CA PRO A 9 12.82 4.86 2.70
C PRO A 9 11.35 4.59 2.39
N ALA A 10 11.02 4.38 1.12
CA ALA A 10 9.68 3.96 0.77
C ALA A 10 9.40 2.72 1.62
N LEU A 11 8.48 2.83 2.58
CA LEU A 11 7.97 1.69 3.33
C LEU A 11 7.61 0.68 2.26
N GLY A 12 8.27 -0.49 2.30
CA GLY A 12 8.15 -1.49 1.26
C GLY A 12 6.69 -1.76 0.96
N ARG A 13 6.37 -2.20 -0.26
CA ARG A 13 4.99 -2.46 -0.67
C ARG A 13 4.22 -3.26 0.40
N ASP A 14 4.87 -4.23 1.03
CA ASP A 14 4.29 -5.04 2.09
C ASP A 14 3.95 -4.25 3.36
N GLU A 15 4.82 -3.34 3.82
CA GLU A 15 4.54 -2.47 4.98
C GLU A 15 3.38 -1.50 4.71
N ALA A 16 3.31 -0.97 3.49
CA ALA A 16 2.19 -0.12 3.08
C ALA A 16 0.87 -0.91 3.04
N LEU A 17 0.88 -2.14 2.50
CA LEU A 17 -0.28 -3.03 2.47
C LEU A 17 -0.73 -3.46 3.88
N GLU A 18 0.22 -3.69 4.79
CA GLU A 18 -0.08 -4.00 6.18
C GLU A 18 -0.71 -2.80 6.91
N GLY A 19 -0.22 -1.59 6.65
CA GLY A 19 -0.76 -0.36 7.21
C GLY A 19 -2.21 -0.09 6.80
N ILE A 20 -2.55 -0.27 5.51
CA ILE A 20 -3.94 -0.11 5.05
C ILE A 20 -4.84 -1.24 5.57
N SER A 21 -4.31 -2.46 5.72
CA SER A 21 -5.06 -3.59 6.27
C SER A 21 -5.38 -3.41 7.74
N LYS A 22 -4.45 -2.86 8.54
CA LYS A 22 -4.67 -2.57 9.97
C LYS A 22 -5.71 -1.48 10.21
N ASN A 23 -5.85 -0.55 9.29
CA ASN A 23 -6.80 0.57 9.37
C ASN A 23 -8.08 0.35 8.54
N LYS A 24 -8.28 -0.86 8.04
CA LYS A 24 -9.46 -1.28 7.26
C LYS A 24 -10.73 -1.18 8.10
N GLY A 25 -11.76 -0.54 7.57
CA GLY A 25 -13.03 -0.32 8.26
C GLY A 25 -13.01 0.77 9.34
N ILE A 26 -11.86 1.44 9.53
CA ILE A 26 -11.70 2.55 10.50
C ILE A 26 -11.40 3.85 9.76
N LEU A 27 -10.27 3.88 9.02
CA LEU A 27 -9.85 5.03 8.23
C LEU A 27 -10.09 4.82 6.72
N TYR A 28 -10.19 3.56 6.31
CA TYR A 28 -10.38 3.17 4.92
C TYR A 28 -11.59 2.26 4.77
N ASP A 29 -12.29 2.39 3.66
CA ASP A 29 -13.40 1.50 3.31
C ASP A 29 -12.90 0.05 3.18
N SER A 30 -13.61 -0.87 3.84
CA SER A 30 -13.26 -2.29 3.82
C SER A 30 -13.23 -2.88 2.42
N GLU A 31 -14.17 -2.50 1.54
CA GLU A 31 -14.23 -3.03 0.18
C GLU A 31 -13.05 -2.53 -0.66
N VAL A 32 -12.68 -1.26 -0.51
CA VAL A 32 -11.55 -0.66 -1.25
C VAL A 32 -10.22 -1.29 -0.83
N VAL A 33 -10.02 -1.52 0.47
CA VAL A 33 -8.81 -2.18 0.97
C VAL A 33 -8.73 -3.63 0.48
N ASP A 34 -9.83 -4.38 0.47
CA ASP A 34 -9.86 -5.75 -0.04
C ASP A 34 -9.55 -5.81 -1.54
N VAL A 35 -10.14 -4.90 -2.32
CA VAL A 35 -9.85 -4.80 -3.76
C VAL A 35 -8.37 -4.46 -3.99
N CYS A 36 -7.80 -3.52 -3.23
CA CYS A 36 -6.37 -3.21 -3.29
C CYS A 36 -5.49 -4.42 -2.96
N LEU A 37 -5.74 -5.08 -1.83
CA LEU A 37 -4.98 -6.26 -1.41
C LEU A 37 -5.05 -7.36 -2.48
N LYS A 38 -6.23 -7.58 -3.07
CA LYS A 38 -6.43 -8.55 -4.15
C LYS A 38 -5.67 -8.16 -5.43
N LEU A 39 -5.70 -6.89 -5.82
CA LEU A 39 -4.93 -6.38 -6.97
C LEU A 39 -3.42 -6.56 -6.81
N PHE A 40 -2.88 -6.23 -5.63
CA PHE A 40 -1.45 -6.33 -5.38
C PHE A 40 -0.97 -7.79 -5.16
N ARG A 41 -1.80 -8.66 -4.57
CA ARG A 41 -1.46 -10.07 -4.29
C ARG A 41 -1.72 -11.00 -5.47
N GLU A 42 -2.87 -10.89 -6.14
CA GLU A 42 -3.27 -11.84 -7.19
C GLU A 42 -2.83 -11.41 -8.59
N LYS A 43 -2.93 -10.11 -8.91
CA LYS A 43 -2.62 -9.62 -10.26
C LYS A 43 -1.16 -9.21 -10.46
N GLY A 44 -0.32 -9.35 -9.43
CA GLY A 44 1.09 -9.01 -9.52
C GLY A 44 1.32 -7.55 -9.96
N PHE A 45 0.44 -6.64 -9.51
CA PHE A 45 0.47 -5.24 -9.95
C PHE A 45 1.84 -4.63 -9.62
N LYS A 46 2.59 -4.29 -10.67
CA LYS A 46 3.81 -3.49 -10.60
C LYS A 46 3.45 -2.09 -11.05
N PHE A 47 3.69 -1.09 -10.20
CA PHE A 47 3.77 0.28 -10.67
C PHE A 47 4.94 0.34 -11.66
N GLY A 48 4.62 0.57 -12.93
CA GLY A 48 5.58 0.85 -13.99
C GLY A 48 6.05 2.29 -13.93
#